data_AF-A0A2K0TNC1-F1
#
_entry.id   AF-A0A2K0TNC1-F1
#
_cell.length_a   1.000
_cell.length_b   1.000
_cell.length_c   1.000
_cell.angle_alpha   90.00
_cell.angle_beta   90.00
_cell.angle_gamma   90.00
#
_symmetry.space_group_name_H-M   'P 1'
#
loop_
_entity.id
_entity.type
_entity.pdbx_description
1 polymer ?
#
loop_
_entity_poly.entity_id
_entity_poly.type
_entity_poly.pdbx_seq_one_letter_code
_entity_poly.pdbx_strand_id
1 'polypeptide(L)'
;MSHSIISPAILYWGTPVVLVSSENEDGSENISAISSAFWLGHRCILGFGAQSKTPQNILRTGQCVVNLPDDSMARHVNLLADTTGTENVSDSKKDRGYRYVKDKWTCADLTPQKSDLVRPCRILECPVQMECELAEAHQVMKDFPDLKGVIVAIELKILRTHVVDSIRMPGYPNRIDPDKWRPMIMSFQELYGLGGGKLAKSTLGKVEEEKYRRLTRSDVVKLPGDDDKEEVEAAYSQANGRIEDGN
;
A
#
# COMPACT_ATOMS: atom_id res chain seq x y z
N MET A 1 -30.84 -16.56 -11.71
CA MET A 1 -29.81 -15.65 -12.27
C MET A 1 -29.20 -16.31 -13.49
N SER A 2 -29.03 -15.57 -14.59
CA SER A 2 -28.31 -16.02 -15.79
C SER A 2 -26.96 -15.32 -15.86
N HIS A 3 -25.90 -16.04 -16.24
CA HIS A 3 -24.57 -15.49 -16.43
C HIS A 3 -24.26 -15.35 -17.93
N SER A 4 -23.61 -14.25 -18.31
CA SER A 4 -23.08 -14.04 -19.66
C SER A 4 -21.56 -14.24 -19.66
N ILE A 5 -21.03 -14.86 -20.70
CA ILE A 5 -19.59 -15.10 -20.85
C ILE A 5 -18.98 -13.90 -21.58
N ILE A 6 -17.97 -13.27 -20.98
CA ILE A 6 -17.21 -12.14 -21.53
C ILE A 6 -15.71 -12.32 -21.22
N SER A 7 -14.85 -11.61 -21.96
CA SER A 7 -13.40 -11.52 -21.71
C SER A 7 -12.99 -10.05 -21.61
N PRO A 8 -13.03 -9.42 -20.42
CA PRO A 8 -12.71 -8.01 -20.26
C PRO A 8 -11.21 -7.75 -20.43
N ALA A 9 -10.85 -6.53 -20.89
CA ALA A 9 -9.45 -6.14 -21.06
C ALA A 9 -8.70 -5.89 -19.74
N ILE A 10 -9.44 -5.64 -18.65
CA ILE A 10 -8.92 -5.43 -17.30
C ILE A 10 -9.79 -6.18 -16.28
N LEU A 11 -9.20 -6.54 -15.14
CA LEU A 11 -9.85 -7.29 -14.06
C LEU A 11 -9.87 -6.50 -12.75
N TYR A 12 -10.15 -5.20 -12.82
CA TYR A 12 -10.11 -4.29 -11.67
C TYR A 12 -11.39 -4.43 -10.83
N TRP A 13 -11.56 -5.59 -10.19
CA TRP A 13 -12.77 -5.95 -9.44
C TRP A 13 -12.99 -5.22 -8.11
N GLY A 14 -12.17 -4.20 -7.81
CA GLY A 14 -12.19 -3.48 -6.53
C GLY A 14 -10.97 -3.81 -5.69
N THR A 15 -9.96 -2.96 -5.75
CA THR A 15 -8.74 -3.06 -4.95
C THR A 15 -8.35 -1.70 -4.40
N PRO A 16 -7.67 -1.64 -3.25
CA PRO A 16 -7.23 -0.35 -2.71
C PRO A 16 -6.23 0.33 -3.64
N VAL A 17 -6.37 1.64 -3.79
CA VAL A 17 -5.34 2.48 -4.40
C VAL A 17 -4.18 2.60 -3.43
N VAL A 18 -2.97 2.57 -3.96
CA VAL A 18 -1.71 2.69 -3.22
C VAL A 18 -0.80 3.67 -3.94
N LEU A 19 -0.15 4.55 -3.18
CA LEU A 19 0.94 5.41 -3.66
C LEU A 19 2.28 4.84 -3.18
N VAL A 20 3.15 4.48 -4.12
CA VAL A 20 4.46 3.90 -3.82
C VAL A 20 5.55 4.91 -4.10
N SER A 21 6.28 5.33 -3.06
CA SER A 21 7.48 6.15 -3.20
C SER A 21 8.72 5.26 -3.27
N SER A 22 9.69 5.67 -4.09
CA SER A 22 10.90 4.92 -4.41
C SER A 22 12.02 5.86 -4.82
N GLU A 23 13.28 5.44 -4.65
CA GLU A 23 14.45 6.27 -4.95
C GLU A 23 14.99 5.99 -6.37
N ASN A 24 15.26 7.04 -7.14
CA ASN A 24 15.91 7.01 -8.46
C ASN A 24 17.43 6.91 -8.33
N GLU A 25 18.15 6.75 -9.45
CA GLU A 25 19.61 6.58 -9.46
C GLU A 25 20.36 7.84 -9.00
N ASP A 26 19.78 9.02 -9.24
CA ASP A 26 20.34 10.33 -8.83
C ASP A 26 19.95 10.73 -7.39
N GLY A 27 19.29 9.84 -6.64
CA GLY A 27 18.80 10.09 -5.29
C GLY A 27 17.50 10.90 -5.22
N SER A 28 16.97 11.39 -6.34
CA SER A 28 15.61 11.94 -6.37
C SER A 28 14.58 10.82 -6.18
N GLU A 29 13.35 11.18 -5.87
CA GLU A 29 12.29 10.20 -5.62
C GLU A 29 11.25 10.15 -6.73
N ASN A 30 10.62 8.99 -6.88
CA ASN A 30 9.52 8.74 -7.80
C ASN A 30 8.33 8.18 -7.03
N ILE A 31 7.13 8.70 -7.34
CA ILE A 31 5.84 8.25 -6.81
C ILE A 31 5.04 7.57 -7.93
N SER A 32 4.41 6.44 -7.63
CA SER A 32 3.48 5.78 -8.54
C SER A 32 2.18 5.46 -7.83
N ALA A 33 1.05 5.81 -8.45
CA ALA A 33 -0.24 5.27 -8.09
C ALA A 33 -0.42 3.88 -8.72
N ILE A 34 -0.88 2.91 -7.94
CA ILE A 34 -1.24 1.56 -8.39
C ILE A 34 -2.49 1.08 -7.67
N SER A 35 -3.12 0.04 -8.19
CA SER A 35 -4.23 -0.67 -7.54
C SER A 35 -4.01 -2.18 -7.47
N SER A 36 -2.81 -2.65 -7.82
CA SER A 36 -2.39 -4.04 -7.78
C SER A 36 -1.68 -4.32 -6.46
N ALA A 37 -2.44 -4.36 -5.35
CA ALA A 37 -1.90 -4.56 -4.01
C ALA A 37 -2.78 -5.49 -3.16
N PHE A 38 -2.14 -6.34 -2.35
CA PHE A 38 -2.78 -7.11 -1.29
C PHE A 38 -1.77 -7.48 -0.19
N TRP A 39 -2.26 -7.97 0.95
CA TRP A 39 -1.44 -8.26 2.13
C TRP A 39 -1.59 -9.71 2.59
N LEU A 40 -0.49 -10.31 3.03
CA LEU A 40 -0.41 -11.66 3.58
C LEU A 40 0.50 -11.65 4.81
N GLY A 41 -0.09 -11.72 6.01
CA GLY A 41 0.67 -11.50 7.25
C GLY A 41 1.28 -10.09 7.25
N HIS A 42 2.57 -9.98 7.55
CA HIS A 42 3.31 -8.70 7.50
C HIS A 42 4.04 -8.48 6.15
N ARG A 43 3.45 -9.00 5.07
CA ARG A 43 3.95 -8.84 3.69
C ARG A 43 2.95 -8.07 2.85
N CYS A 44 3.47 -7.17 2.01
CA CYS A 44 2.70 -6.50 0.98
C CYS A 44 3.13 -7.06 -0.39
N ILE A 45 2.16 -7.45 -1.22
CA ILE A 45 2.41 -7.94 -2.57
C ILE A 45 1.93 -6.89 -3.56
N LEU A 46 2.82 -6.43 -4.43
CA LEU A 46 2.54 -5.40 -5.42
C LEU A 46 2.75 -5.92 -6.85
N GLY A 47 1.82 -5.63 -7.76
CA GLY A 47 1.95 -5.95 -9.19
C GLY A 47 2.37 -4.74 -10.01
N PHE A 48 3.33 -4.89 -10.94
CA PHE A 48 3.75 -3.82 -11.84
C PHE A 48 4.05 -4.32 -13.26
N GLY A 49 3.92 -3.42 -14.24
CA GLY A 49 4.67 -3.58 -15.49
C GLY A 49 6.17 -3.44 -15.22
N ALA A 50 6.97 -4.43 -15.63
CA ALA A 50 8.39 -4.53 -15.29
C ALA A 50 9.23 -3.34 -15.80
N GLN A 51 8.79 -2.69 -16.89
CA GLN A 51 9.45 -1.51 -17.47
C GLN A 51 9.11 -0.19 -16.75
N SER A 52 8.26 -0.21 -15.73
CA SER A 52 7.96 0.98 -14.94
C SER A 52 9.11 1.37 -14.01
N LYS A 53 9.22 2.66 -13.69
CA LYS A 53 10.30 3.18 -12.85
C LYS A 53 10.29 2.62 -11.44
N THR A 54 9.12 2.51 -10.81
CA THR A 54 8.96 2.00 -9.44
C THR A 54 9.53 0.58 -9.24
N PRO A 55 9.15 -0.46 -10.01
CA PRO A 55 9.76 -1.78 -9.82
C PRO A 55 11.27 -1.79 -10.12
N GLN A 56 11.75 -0.99 -11.08
CA GLN A 56 13.21 -0.85 -11.32
C GLN A 56 13.93 -0.27 -10.11
N ASN A 57 13.36 0.78 -9.52
CA ASN A 57 13.88 1.40 -8.30
C ASN A 57 13.91 0.38 -7.16
N ILE A 58 12.80 -0.31 -6.89
CA ILE A 58 12.70 -1.29 -5.80
C ILE A 58 13.70 -2.44 -5.99
N LEU A 59 13.82 -2.99 -7.20
CA LEU A 59 14.78 -4.06 -7.49
C LEU A 59 16.24 -3.62 -7.29
N ARG A 60 16.54 -2.35 -7.56
CA ARG A 60 17.89 -1.78 -7.42
C ARG A 60 18.22 -1.42 -5.98
N THR A 61 17.29 -0.79 -5.27
CA THR A 61 17.53 -0.21 -3.92
C THR A 61 17.13 -1.15 -2.79
N GLY A 62 16.25 -2.11 -3.07
CA GLY A 62 15.63 -2.98 -2.09
C GLY A 62 14.63 -2.27 -1.18
N GLN A 63 14.27 -1.00 -1.41
CA GLN A 63 13.49 -0.19 -0.47
C GLN A 63 12.41 0.66 -1.16
N CYS A 64 11.27 0.79 -0.49
CA CYS A 64 10.17 1.70 -0.86
C CYS A 64 9.29 2.03 0.35
N VAL A 65 8.39 3.01 0.19
CA VAL A 65 7.25 3.19 1.11
C VAL A 65 5.95 2.93 0.35
N VAL A 66 5.07 2.16 0.97
CA VAL A 66 3.70 1.90 0.53
C VAL A 66 2.77 2.83 1.32
N ASN A 67 2.19 3.83 0.67
CA ASN A 67 1.31 4.82 1.30
C ASN A 67 -0.13 4.57 0.83
N LEU A 68 -1.08 4.49 1.75
CA LEU A 68 -2.49 4.34 1.42
C LEU A 68 -3.19 5.70 1.50
N PRO A 69 -3.64 6.26 0.37
CA PRO A 69 -4.50 7.42 0.38
C PRO A 69 -5.90 7.07 0.91
N ASP A 70 -6.56 8.02 1.56
CA ASP A 70 -8.00 7.92 1.79
C ASP A 70 -8.81 8.39 0.57
N ASP A 71 -10.12 8.21 0.64
CA ASP A 71 -11.06 8.56 -0.44
C ASP A 71 -11.20 10.07 -0.70
N SER A 72 -10.61 10.94 0.12
CA SER A 72 -10.55 12.39 -0.14
C SER A 72 -9.41 12.78 -1.10
N MET A 73 -8.43 11.90 -1.31
CA MET A 73 -7.18 12.21 -2.02
C MET A 73 -7.24 11.98 -3.54
N ALA A 74 -8.44 11.88 -4.14
CA ALA A 74 -8.62 11.54 -5.56
C ALA A 74 -7.85 12.48 -6.51
N ARG A 75 -7.74 13.77 -6.17
CA ARG A 75 -6.97 14.74 -6.96
C ARG A 75 -5.49 14.36 -7.06
N HIS A 76 -4.84 14.00 -5.94
CA HIS A 76 -3.42 13.64 -5.92
C HIS A 76 -3.15 12.39 -6.76
N VAL A 77 -4.04 11.40 -6.66
CA VAL A 77 -3.97 10.16 -7.46
C VAL A 77 -4.10 10.47 -8.96
N ASN A 78 -5.08 11.30 -9.35
CA ASN A 78 -5.30 11.66 -10.75
C ASN A 78 -4.13 12.46 -11.35
N LEU A 79 -3.50 13.34 -10.58
CA LEU A 79 -2.30 14.07 -11.01
C LEU A 79 -1.10 13.15 -11.33
N LEU A 80 -1.08 11.95 -10.75
CA LEU A 80 -0.05 10.93 -10.97
C LEU A 80 -0.38 9.94 -12.10
N ALA A 81 -1.66 9.74 -12.43
CA ALA A 81 -2.15 8.58 -13.18
C ALA A 81 -1.52 8.39 -14.58
N ASP A 82 -1.24 9.49 -15.26
CA ASP A 82 -0.65 9.57 -16.60
C ASP A 82 0.83 10.02 -16.57
N THR A 83 1.50 9.87 -15.42
CA THR A 83 2.91 10.24 -15.24
C THR A 83 3.83 9.02 -15.30
N THR A 84 5.08 9.21 -15.75
CA THR A 84 6.12 8.20 -15.60
C THR A 84 7.43 8.84 -15.12
N GLY A 85 8.17 8.14 -14.26
CA GLY A 85 9.52 8.54 -13.85
C GLY A 85 10.61 8.08 -14.82
N THR A 86 10.23 7.49 -15.96
CA THR A 86 11.15 7.09 -17.03
C THR A 86 11.25 8.22 -18.05
N GLU A 87 12.43 8.84 -18.17
CA GLU A 87 12.65 10.00 -19.05
C GLU A 87 12.36 9.70 -20.53
N ASN A 88 12.89 8.57 -21.02
CA ASN A 88 12.59 8.07 -22.36
C ASN A 88 11.27 7.30 -22.35
N VAL A 89 10.15 8.02 -22.54
CA VAL A 89 8.81 7.43 -22.58
C VAL A 89 8.67 6.53 -23.82
N SER A 90 8.28 5.27 -23.61
CA SER A 90 8.04 4.33 -24.71
C SER A 90 6.83 4.70 -25.55
N ASP A 91 6.78 4.26 -26.81
CA ASP A 91 5.68 4.61 -27.72
C ASP A 91 4.32 4.11 -27.22
N SER A 92 4.27 2.91 -26.63
CA SER A 92 3.05 2.39 -25.98
C SER A 92 2.58 3.25 -24.78
N LYS A 93 3.50 3.93 -24.08
CA LYS A 93 3.13 4.87 -23.01
C LYS A 93 2.64 6.20 -23.59
N LYS A 94 3.32 6.72 -24.62
CA LYS A 94 2.91 7.95 -25.33
C LYS A 94 1.51 7.82 -25.95
N ASP A 95 1.23 6.68 -26.59
CA ASP A 95 -0.07 6.37 -27.19
C ASP A 95 -1.21 6.42 -26.15
N ARG A 96 -0.91 6.01 -24.91
CA ARG A 96 -1.83 6.10 -23.76
C ARG A 96 -1.81 7.47 -23.04
N GLY A 97 -1.10 8.47 -23.58
CA GLY A 97 -1.02 9.82 -23.02
C GLY A 97 -0.05 9.99 -21.86
N TYR A 98 0.79 9.01 -21.55
CA TYR A 98 1.75 9.16 -20.45
C TYR A 98 2.85 10.16 -20.80
N ARG A 99 3.22 10.99 -19.81
CA ARG A 99 4.34 11.95 -19.91
C ARG A 99 5.38 11.73 -18.83
N TYR A 100 6.62 12.08 -19.12
CA TYR A 100 7.69 12.09 -18.12
C TYR A 100 7.48 13.22 -17.12
N VAL A 101 7.63 12.91 -15.84
CA VAL A 101 7.66 13.89 -14.75
C VAL A 101 8.79 13.51 -13.81
N LYS A 102 9.78 14.39 -13.68
CA LYS A 102 10.90 14.20 -12.73
C LYS A 102 10.44 14.45 -11.30
N ASP A 103 9.87 15.63 -11.04
CA ASP A 103 9.38 16.01 -9.71
C ASP A 103 7.91 15.64 -9.54
N LYS A 104 7.69 14.43 -9.02
CA LYS A 104 6.35 13.92 -8.76
C LYS A 104 5.74 14.41 -7.45
N TRP A 105 6.55 14.91 -6.52
CA TRP A 105 6.06 15.51 -5.28
C TRP A 105 5.27 16.77 -5.60
N THR A 106 5.89 17.71 -6.34
CA THR A 106 5.22 18.94 -6.77
C THR A 106 4.06 18.65 -7.74
N CYS A 107 4.25 17.73 -8.70
CA CYS A 107 3.21 17.39 -9.68
C CYS A 107 1.93 16.87 -9.01
N ALA A 108 2.07 16.07 -7.96
CA ALA A 108 0.95 15.46 -7.25
C ALA A 108 0.43 16.31 -6.09
N ASP A 109 1.06 17.45 -5.79
CA ASP A 109 0.75 18.28 -4.62
C ASP A 109 0.83 17.48 -3.32
N LEU A 110 1.94 16.75 -3.14
CA LEU A 110 2.20 15.87 -2.00
C LEU A 110 3.44 16.34 -1.25
N THR A 111 3.44 16.16 0.06
CA THR A 111 4.55 16.59 0.92
C THR A 111 5.40 15.40 1.35
N PRO A 112 6.72 15.42 1.09
CA PRO A 112 7.61 14.36 1.56
C PRO A 112 7.82 14.45 3.06
N GLN A 113 7.73 13.31 3.74
CA GLN A 113 8.07 13.13 5.15
C GLN A 113 9.14 12.04 5.28
N LYS A 114 10.18 12.31 6.07
CA LYS A 114 11.28 11.35 6.26
C LYS A 114 10.78 10.01 6.84
N SER A 115 11.28 8.91 6.30
CA SER A 115 11.12 7.55 6.82
C SER A 115 12.13 7.26 7.93
N ASP A 116 11.80 6.34 8.82
CA ASP A 116 12.64 5.99 9.96
C ASP A 116 13.72 4.95 9.61
N LEU A 117 13.37 3.98 8.76
CA LEU A 117 14.11 2.75 8.49
C LEU A 117 14.52 2.60 7.02
N VAL A 118 13.83 3.27 6.10
CA VAL A 118 14.13 3.22 4.65
C VAL A 118 14.49 4.58 4.07
N ARG A 119 15.16 4.60 2.91
CA ARG A 119 15.54 5.86 2.26
C ARG A 119 14.38 6.65 1.66
N PRO A 120 13.44 6.04 0.89
CA PRO A 120 12.36 6.80 0.27
C PRO A 120 11.43 7.45 1.30
N CYS A 121 10.96 8.66 1.05
CA CYS A 121 10.07 9.41 1.93
C CYS A 121 8.65 8.83 1.95
N ARG A 122 7.98 8.99 3.09
CA ARG A 122 6.54 8.78 3.26
C ARG A 122 5.78 10.00 2.73
N ILE A 123 4.50 9.82 2.42
CA ILE A 123 3.62 10.90 1.93
C ILE A 123 2.80 11.42 3.11
N LEU A 124 3.06 12.65 3.55
CA LEU A 124 2.47 13.25 4.76
C LEU A 124 0.93 13.16 4.77
N GLU A 125 0.30 13.35 3.62
CA GLU A 125 -1.14 13.38 3.47
C GLU A 125 -1.80 11.99 3.57
N CYS A 126 -1.04 10.91 3.34
CA CYS A 126 -1.57 9.54 3.39
C CYS A 126 -1.80 9.10 4.84
N PRO A 127 -3.03 8.68 5.23
CA PRO A 127 -3.33 8.28 6.60
C PRO A 127 -2.63 7.01 7.09
N VAL A 128 -2.18 6.15 6.17
CA VAL A 128 -1.43 4.92 6.47
C VAL A 128 -0.19 4.87 5.60
N GLN A 129 0.96 4.57 6.19
CA GLN A 129 2.24 4.50 5.49
C GLN A 129 3.02 3.29 6.01
N MET A 130 3.61 2.51 5.11
CA MET A 130 4.38 1.31 5.44
C MET A 130 5.77 1.42 4.83
N GLU A 131 6.79 1.44 5.68
CA GLU A 131 8.19 1.38 5.27
C GLU A 131 8.55 -0.06 4.94
N CYS A 132 9.11 -0.29 3.76
CA CYS A 132 9.21 -1.63 3.20
C CYS A 132 10.58 -1.95 2.61
N GLU A 133 10.97 -3.22 2.75
CA GLU A 133 12.11 -3.82 2.07
C GLU A 133 11.68 -4.92 1.10
N LEU A 134 12.38 -5.04 -0.02
CA LEU A 134 12.19 -6.10 -1.00
C LEU A 134 12.50 -7.47 -0.36
N ALA A 135 11.52 -8.37 -0.41
CA ALA A 135 11.72 -9.78 -0.05
C ALA A 135 12.06 -10.60 -1.29
N GLU A 136 11.21 -10.52 -2.31
CA GLU A 136 11.36 -11.29 -3.55
C GLU A 136 10.63 -10.59 -4.69
N ALA A 137 11.04 -10.87 -5.93
CA ALA A 137 10.33 -10.46 -7.13
C ALA A 137 10.11 -11.66 -8.04
N HIS A 138 8.88 -11.81 -8.53
CA HIS A 138 8.45 -12.92 -9.35
C HIS A 138 7.98 -12.44 -10.72
N GLN A 139 8.51 -13.05 -11.77
CA GLN A 139 7.95 -12.89 -13.12
C GLN A 139 6.59 -13.59 -13.21
N VAL A 140 5.60 -12.88 -13.77
CA VAL A 140 4.25 -13.40 -14.03
C VAL A 140 4.15 -13.83 -15.50
N MET A 141 3.15 -14.68 -15.82
CA MET A 141 2.88 -15.20 -17.18
C MET A 141 4.04 -15.98 -17.78
N LYS A 142 4.70 -16.84 -16.99
CA LYS A 142 5.87 -17.62 -17.42
C LYS A 142 5.54 -18.62 -18.55
N ASP A 143 4.27 -18.96 -18.69
CA ASP A 143 3.67 -19.84 -19.69
C ASP A 143 3.37 -19.16 -21.03
N PHE A 144 3.43 -17.82 -21.11
CA PHE A 144 3.27 -17.03 -22.34
C PHE A 144 4.63 -16.49 -22.80
N PRO A 145 5.29 -17.09 -23.82
CA PRO A 145 6.66 -16.72 -24.20
C PRO A 145 6.87 -15.24 -24.54
N ASP A 146 5.87 -14.59 -25.10
CA ASP A 146 5.86 -13.18 -25.53
C ASP A 146 5.49 -12.20 -24.39
N LEU A 147 4.84 -12.67 -23.33
CA LEU A 147 4.43 -11.85 -22.17
C LEU A 147 5.22 -12.15 -20.90
N LYS A 148 6.05 -13.20 -20.92
CA LYS A 148 6.85 -13.63 -19.78
C LYS A 148 7.69 -12.48 -19.22
N GLY A 149 7.43 -12.12 -17.97
CA GLY A 149 8.18 -11.09 -17.25
C GLY A 149 7.85 -9.66 -17.68
N VAL A 150 6.86 -9.43 -18.55
CA VAL A 150 6.31 -8.09 -18.81
C VAL A 150 5.66 -7.53 -17.55
N ILE A 151 5.09 -8.40 -16.71
CA ILE A 151 4.56 -8.10 -15.39
C ILE A 151 5.41 -8.79 -14.32
N VAL A 152 5.64 -8.07 -13.21
CA VAL A 152 6.29 -8.59 -12.01
C VAL A 152 5.38 -8.45 -10.81
N ALA A 153 5.39 -9.46 -9.94
CA ALA A 153 4.86 -9.39 -8.58
C ALA A 153 6.03 -9.20 -7.62
N ILE A 154 5.97 -8.17 -6.79
CA ILE A 154 7.01 -7.83 -5.82
C ILE A 154 6.45 -8.12 -4.42
N GLU A 155 7.12 -9.01 -3.69
CA GLU A 155 6.88 -9.20 -2.27
C GLU A 155 7.74 -8.23 -1.46
N LEU A 156 7.10 -7.51 -0.54
CA LEU A 156 7.72 -6.57 0.38
C LEU A 156 7.54 -7.03 1.82
N LYS A 157 8.61 -6.95 2.61
CA LYS A 157 8.57 -6.97 4.09
C LYS A 157 8.16 -5.60 4.58
N ILE A 158 7.13 -5.54 5.42
CA ILE A 158 6.78 -4.32 6.14
C ILE A 158 7.66 -4.24 7.39
N LEU A 159 8.43 -3.15 7.52
CA LEU A 159 9.31 -2.90 8.66
C LEU A 159 8.64 -2.03 9.72
N ARG A 160 7.88 -1.02 9.28
CA ARG A 160 7.15 -0.13 10.18
C ARG A 160 5.88 0.38 9.52
N THR A 161 4.82 0.44 10.31
CA THR A 161 3.53 0.99 9.89
C THR A 161 3.22 2.25 10.70
N HIS A 162 3.01 3.34 9.99
CA HIS A 162 2.59 4.63 10.55
C HIS A 162 1.12 4.86 10.21
N VAL A 163 0.36 5.31 11.20
CA VAL A 163 -1.05 5.68 11.01
C VAL A 163 -1.35 6.99 11.73
N VAL A 164 -2.21 7.81 11.14
CA VAL A 164 -2.73 9.00 11.84
C VAL A 164 -3.61 8.57 13.02
N ASP A 165 -3.52 9.29 14.14
CA ASP A 165 -4.27 8.92 15.35
C ASP A 165 -5.79 8.94 15.16
N SER A 166 -6.28 9.76 14.22
CA SER A 166 -7.72 9.87 13.94
C SER A 166 -8.36 8.56 13.50
N ILE A 167 -7.62 7.64 12.85
CA ILE A 167 -8.14 6.34 12.41
C ILE A 167 -7.87 5.21 13.40
N ARG A 168 -7.20 5.46 14.53
CA ARG A 168 -6.94 4.43 15.55
C ARG A 168 -8.22 4.11 16.30
N MET A 169 -8.38 2.84 16.63
CA MET A 169 -9.50 2.35 17.44
C MET A 169 -9.30 2.77 18.91
N PRO A 170 -10.24 3.51 19.52
CA PRO A 170 -10.12 3.91 20.92
C PRO A 170 -9.95 2.72 21.86
N GLY A 171 -9.04 2.84 22.83
CA GLY A 171 -8.73 1.77 23.79
C GLY A 171 -7.76 0.71 23.27
N TYR A 172 -7.37 0.75 22.00
CA TYR A 172 -6.44 -0.21 21.41
C TYR A 172 -5.21 0.51 20.84
N PRO A 173 -3.99 0.07 21.19
CA PRO A 173 -2.78 0.71 20.70
C PRO A 173 -2.45 0.38 19.25
N ASN A 174 -2.96 -0.73 18.71
CA ASN A 174 -2.53 -1.29 17.43
C ASN A 174 -3.68 -1.73 16.54
N ARG A 175 -4.87 -1.15 16.71
CA ARG A 175 -6.05 -1.45 15.89
C ARG A 175 -6.52 -0.22 15.13
N ILE A 176 -7.02 -0.46 13.92
CA ILE A 176 -7.61 0.55 13.05
C ILE A 176 -9.13 0.50 13.21
N ASP A 177 -9.74 1.67 13.38
CA ASP A 177 -11.19 1.80 13.37
C ASP A 177 -11.70 1.75 11.91
N PRO A 178 -12.41 0.68 11.49
CA PRO A 178 -12.85 0.54 10.11
C PRO A 178 -13.99 1.51 9.73
N ASP A 179 -14.62 2.19 10.69
CA ASP A 179 -15.60 3.25 10.38
C ASP A 179 -14.90 4.59 10.08
N LYS A 180 -13.66 4.76 10.53
CA LYS A 180 -12.85 5.97 10.30
C LYS A 180 -11.83 5.80 9.17
N TRP A 181 -11.32 4.60 8.96
CA TRP A 181 -10.48 4.30 7.80
C TRP A 181 -11.32 4.29 6.52
N ARG A 182 -11.00 5.19 5.59
CA ARG A 182 -11.75 5.40 4.34
C ARG A 182 -10.85 5.16 3.13
N PRO A 183 -10.54 3.89 2.78
CA PRO A 183 -9.67 3.61 1.65
C PRO A 183 -10.31 4.04 0.33
N MET A 184 -9.50 4.58 -0.58
CA MET A 184 -9.87 4.72 -1.97
C MET A 184 -9.78 3.38 -2.69
N ILE A 185 -10.82 3.00 -3.44
CA ILE A 185 -10.93 1.74 -4.17
C ILE A 185 -10.94 2.01 -5.67
N MET A 186 -10.04 1.37 -6.41
CA MET A 186 -10.07 1.33 -7.87
C MET A 186 -10.98 0.19 -8.32
N SER A 187 -12.01 0.52 -9.11
CA SER A 187 -12.89 -0.46 -9.76
C SER A 187 -13.11 -0.06 -11.21
N PHE A 188 -12.58 -0.85 -12.14
CA PHE A 188 -12.66 -0.60 -13.59
C PHE A 188 -12.35 0.85 -14.04
N GLN A 189 -11.21 1.38 -13.59
CA GLN A 189 -10.74 2.75 -13.89
C GLN A 189 -11.52 3.88 -13.20
N GLU A 190 -12.48 3.53 -12.35
CA GLU A 190 -13.22 4.47 -11.52
C GLU A 190 -12.72 4.41 -10.06
N LEU A 191 -12.79 5.56 -9.37
CA LEU A 191 -12.40 5.70 -7.96
C LEU A 191 -13.65 5.72 -7.08
N TYR A 192 -13.70 4.80 -6.12
CA TYR A 192 -14.78 4.65 -5.15
C TYR A 192 -14.28 4.83 -3.71
N GLY A 193 -15.18 5.19 -2.80
CA GLY A 193 -14.97 5.18 -1.35
C GLY A 193 -16.02 4.31 -0.64
N LEU A 194 -15.96 4.24 0.69
CA LEU A 194 -16.88 3.45 1.52
C LEU A 194 -18.08 4.28 2.03
N GLY A 195 -18.59 5.21 1.22
CA GLY A 195 -19.57 6.22 1.63
C GLY A 195 -20.90 5.67 2.18
N GLY A 196 -21.30 4.45 1.78
CA GLY A 196 -22.50 3.78 2.30
C GLY A 196 -22.35 3.16 3.69
N GLY A 197 -21.14 3.18 4.27
CA GLY A 197 -20.85 2.54 5.55
C GLY A 197 -20.81 1.01 5.47
N LYS A 198 -20.87 0.36 6.63
CA LYS A 198 -20.84 -1.10 6.75
C LYS A 198 -22.08 -1.72 6.09
N LEU A 199 -21.85 -2.71 5.22
CA LEU A 199 -22.94 -3.50 4.62
C LEU A 199 -23.64 -4.39 5.66
N ALA A 200 -22.86 -4.98 6.56
CA ALA A 200 -23.34 -5.88 7.61
C ALA A 200 -22.30 -6.05 8.71
N LYS A 201 -22.68 -6.69 9.82
CA LYS A 201 -21.73 -7.18 10.81
C LYS A 201 -20.96 -8.38 10.24
N SER A 202 -19.64 -8.37 10.39
CA SER A 202 -18.79 -9.49 9.97
C SER A 202 -18.79 -10.60 11.02
N THR A 203 -19.06 -11.85 10.60
CA THR A 203 -18.85 -13.02 11.47
C THR A 203 -17.36 -13.19 11.82
N LEU A 204 -16.46 -12.86 10.89
CA LEU A 204 -15.01 -12.86 11.12
C LEU A 204 -14.61 -11.82 12.17
N GLY A 205 -15.31 -10.68 12.21
CA GLY A 205 -15.09 -9.61 13.20
C GLY A 205 -15.39 -10.02 14.65
N LYS A 206 -15.89 -11.22 14.90
CA LYS A 206 -16.00 -11.81 16.25
C LYS A 206 -14.69 -12.41 16.74
N VAL A 207 -13.76 -12.70 15.83
CA VAL A 207 -12.44 -13.23 16.18
C VAL A 207 -11.60 -12.08 16.72
N GLU A 208 -11.03 -12.29 17.90
CA GLU A 208 -10.09 -11.34 18.50
C GLU A 208 -8.85 -11.19 17.59
N GLU A 209 -8.52 -9.95 17.21
CA GLU A 209 -7.51 -9.65 16.17
C GLU A 209 -6.10 -10.17 16.53
N GLU A 210 -5.72 -10.17 17.81
CA GLU A 210 -4.41 -10.64 18.26
C GLU A 210 -4.16 -12.13 17.98
N LYS A 211 -5.21 -12.93 17.81
CA LYS A 211 -5.07 -14.32 17.37
C LYS A 211 -4.42 -14.46 15.98
N TYR A 212 -4.41 -13.40 15.16
CA TYR A 212 -3.72 -13.38 13.86
C TYR A 212 -2.23 -12.97 13.95
N ARG A 213 -1.76 -12.46 15.11
CA ARG A 213 -0.39 -11.95 15.29
C ARG A 213 0.70 -12.98 14.98
N ARG A 214 0.40 -14.28 15.11
CA ARG A 214 1.34 -15.37 14.75
C ARG A 214 1.83 -15.31 13.30
N LEU A 215 1.00 -14.82 12.36
CA LEU A 215 1.39 -14.70 10.94
C LEU A 215 2.07 -13.37 10.62
N THR A 216 2.08 -12.42 11.56
CA THR A 216 2.71 -11.12 11.37
C THR A 216 4.08 -11.02 12.03
N ARG A 217 4.44 -11.96 12.92
CA ARG A 217 5.70 -11.96 13.67
C ARG A 217 6.31 -13.35 13.78
N SER A 218 7.62 -13.40 14.02
CA SER A 218 8.34 -14.63 14.33
C SER A 218 8.82 -14.61 15.78
N ASP A 219 8.58 -15.70 16.51
CA ASP A 219 9.13 -15.89 17.86
C ASP A 219 10.63 -16.24 17.85
N VAL A 220 11.20 -16.51 16.67
CA VAL A 220 12.58 -16.96 16.49
C VAL A 220 13.45 -15.89 15.85
N VAL A 221 12.91 -15.17 14.87
CA VAL A 221 13.63 -14.13 14.11
C VAL A 221 12.96 -12.79 14.35
N LYS A 222 13.56 -11.96 15.22
CA LYS A 222 13.14 -10.57 15.38
C LYS A 222 13.42 -9.77 14.11
N LEU A 223 12.43 -9.04 13.62
CA LEU A 223 12.56 -8.11 12.50
C LEU A 223 12.57 -6.65 13.02
N PRO A 224 13.14 -5.69 12.26
CA PRO A 224 13.00 -4.27 12.58
C PRO A 224 11.51 -3.90 12.78
N GLY A 225 11.20 -3.19 13.87
CA GLY A 225 9.83 -2.83 14.26
C GLY A 225 9.09 -3.83 15.17
N ASP A 226 9.68 -5.01 15.45
CA ASP A 226 9.10 -5.96 16.40
C ASP A 226 9.23 -5.53 17.87
N ASP A 227 10.24 -4.72 18.20
CA ASP A 227 10.53 -4.29 19.59
C ASP A 227 9.57 -3.20 20.10
N ASP A 228 8.78 -2.59 19.22
CA ASP A 228 7.67 -1.67 19.56
C ASP A 228 6.55 -2.44 20.31
N LYS A 229 6.62 -3.78 20.38
CA LYS A 229 5.65 -4.67 21.03
C LYS A 229 5.48 -4.38 22.51
N GLU A 230 6.56 -4.23 23.27
CA GLU A 230 6.48 -4.09 24.73
C GLU A 230 5.77 -2.80 25.09
N GLU A 231 6.02 -1.72 24.34
CA GLU A 231 5.32 -0.44 24.47
C GLU A 231 3.83 -0.57 24.11
N VAL A 232 3.53 -1.25 22.99
CA VAL A 232 2.14 -1.50 22.56
C VAL A 232 1.39 -2.39 23.55
N GLU A 233 1.98 -3.47 24.06
CA GLU A 233 1.35 -4.38 25.01
C GLU A 233 1.20 -3.77 26.41
N ALA A 234 2.18 -2.97 26.85
CA ALA A 234 2.07 -2.18 28.07
C ALA A 234 0.94 -1.15 27.97
N ALA A 235 0.87 -0.40 26.86
CA ALA A 235 -0.22 0.53 26.60
C ALA A 235 -1.59 -0.17 26.52
N TYR A 236 -1.64 -1.37 25.93
CA TYR A 236 -2.85 -2.17 25.83
C TYR A 236 -3.35 -2.64 27.21
N SER A 237 -2.44 -3.16 28.03
CA SER A 237 -2.76 -3.65 29.38
C SER A 237 -3.27 -2.52 30.28
N GLN A 238 -2.68 -1.32 30.16
CA GLN A 238 -3.14 -0.13 30.87
C GLN A 238 -4.52 0.36 30.38
N ALA A 239 -4.82 0.25 29.09
CA ALA A 239 -6.12 0.63 28.53
C ALA A 239 -7.23 -0.32 28.98
N ASN A 240 -6.97 -1.63 29.04
CA ASN A 240 -7.96 -2.62 29.47
C ASN A 240 -8.18 -2.62 30.99
N GLY A 241 -7.15 -2.41 31.82
CA GLY A 241 -7.32 -2.30 33.27
C GLY A 241 -8.25 -1.16 33.70
N ARG A 242 -8.25 -0.03 32.96
CA ARG A 242 -9.17 1.10 33.22
C ARG A 242 -10.62 0.83 32.82
N ILE A 243 -10.87 -0.17 31.97
CA ILE A 243 -12.23 -0.57 31.56
C ILE A 243 -12.82 -1.56 32.57
N GLU A 244 -12.00 -2.35 33.25
CA GLU A 244 -12.45 -3.30 34.29
C GLU A 244 -12.70 -2.64 35.65
N ASP A 245 -11.98 -1.57 35.99
CA ASP A 245 -12.14 -0.83 37.26
C ASP A 245 -13.23 0.26 37.22
N GLY A 246 -13.95 0.39 36.10
CA GLY A 246 -15.03 1.37 35.89
C GLY A 246 -16.42 0.75 35.97
N ASN A 247 -16.82 0.29 37.15
CA ASN A 247 -18.20 -0.10 37.50
C ASN A 247 -18.61 0.52 38.83
#